data_AF-A0A810L807-F1
#
_entry.id   AF-A0A810L807-F1
#
_cell.length_a   1.000
_cell.length_b   1.000
_cell.length_c   1.000
_cell.angle_alpha   90.00
_cell.angle_beta   90.00
_cell.angle_gamma   90.00
#
_symmetry.space_group_name_H-M   'P 1'
#
loop_
_entity.id
_entity.type
_entity.pdbx_description
1 polymer ?
#
loop_
_entity_poly.entity_id
_entity_poly.type
_entity_poly.pdbx_seq_one_letter_code
_entity_poly.pdbx_strand_id
1 'polypeptide(L)'
;MSPRRLLRGVWPNLPALLCASVAVCVAATVPVLVAPGVNPVAGALYALLVAPAATALADTVTRIGGTGRATVRGFAARLVRLWPFAVRQALVPAVAAVLLLAALRVWTATGSMLLLPSVALTGAATVLAVPAAMAALILGAARPALRGRRLWVTALHLVARRPVRFAAALCLVLLGVWAAASWSASLLLLLPAPAAIVAVAAVWTTAAELPTPHH
;
A
#
# COMPACT_ATOMS: atom_id res chain seq x y z
N MET A 1 -19.16 1.64 -5.47
CA MET A 1 -19.06 0.48 -4.53
C MET A 1 -19.73 0.88 -3.23
N SER A 2 -20.79 0.19 -2.79
CA SER A 2 -21.50 0.57 -1.54
C SER A 2 -20.76 0.03 -0.32
N PRO A 3 -20.48 0.85 0.72
CA PRO A 3 -19.77 0.39 1.93
C PRO A 3 -20.53 -0.72 2.66
N ARG A 4 -21.87 -0.68 2.64
CA ARG A 4 -22.72 -1.74 3.22
C ARG A 4 -22.53 -3.09 2.53
N ARG A 5 -22.37 -3.10 1.19
CA ARG A 5 -22.12 -4.34 0.44
C ARG A 5 -20.75 -4.92 0.75
N LEU A 6 -19.73 -4.06 0.85
CA LEU A 6 -18.39 -4.50 1.21
C LEU A 6 -18.36 -5.12 2.61
N LEU A 7 -18.95 -4.47 3.62
CA LEU A 7 -19.00 -5.02 4.99
C LEU A 7 -19.75 -6.34 5.07
N ARG A 8 -20.90 -6.48 4.39
CA ARG A 8 -21.62 -7.76 4.33
C ARG A 8 -20.83 -8.85 3.60
N GLY A 9 -20.07 -8.47 2.58
CA GLY A 9 -19.21 -9.40 1.83
C GLY A 9 -17.96 -9.83 2.59
N VAL A 10 -17.50 -9.09 3.59
CA VAL A 10 -16.30 -9.44 4.37
C VAL A 10 -16.53 -10.69 5.20
N TRP A 11 -17.70 -10.84 5.82
CA TRP A 11 -17.98 -11.93 6.77
C TRP A 11 -17.80 -13.34 6.18
N PRO A 12 -18.39 -13.67 5.01
CA PRO A 12 -18.21 -15.00 4.40
C PRO A 12 -16.80 -15.23 3.86
N ASN A 13 -16.02 -14.16 3.66
CA ASN A 13 -14.69 -14.21 3.05
C ASN A 13 -13.56 -14.01 4.09
N LEU A 14 -13.88 -14.06 5.39
CA LEU A 14 -12.90 -13.96 6.48
C LEU A 14 -11.71 -14.92 6.31
N PRO A 15 -11.88 -16.22 5.95
CA PRO A 15 -10.74 -17.11 5.78
C PRO A 15 -9.76 -16.64 4.70
N ALA A 16 -10.27 -16.12 3.58
CA ALA A 16 -9.45 -15.60 2.51
C ALA A 16 -8.70 -14.32 2.93
N LEU A 17 -9.35 -13.44 3.69
CA LEU A 17 -8.75 -12.21 4.21
C LEU A 17 -7.70 -12.49 5.29
N LEU A 18 -7.92 -13.49 6.13
CA LEU A 18 -6.95 -13.94 7.13
C LEU A 18 -5.73 -14.56 6.44
N CYS A 19 -5.91 -15.47 5.48
CA CYS A 19 -4.79 -16.01 4.70
C CYS A 19 -3.99 -14.91 3.99
N ALA A 20 -4.67 -13.92 3.40
CA ALA A 20 -4.01 -12.80 2.75
C ALA A 20 -3.26 -11.90 3.75
N SER A 21 -3.81 -11.69 4.95
CA SER A 21 -3.15 -10.92 6.01
C SER A 21 -1.93 -11.64 6.56
N VAL A 22 -2.02 -12.94 6.80
CA VAL A 22 -0.87 -13.80 7.14
C VAL A 22 0.21 -13.70 6.07
N ALA A 23 -0.15 -13.76 4.79
CA ALA A 23 0.82 -13.62 3.70
C ALA A 23 1.52 -12.25 3.70
N VAL A 24 0.79 -11.15 3.97
CA VAL A 24 1.39 -9.81 4.12
C VAL A 24 2.32 -9.75 5.32
N CYS A 25 1.92 -10.31 6.46
CA CYS A 25 2.76 -10.35 7.67
C CYS A 25 4.04 -11.17 7.45
N VAL A 26 3.93 -12.38 6.88
CA VAL A 26 5.09 -13.22 6.54
C VAL A 26 6.03 -12.48 5.59
N ALA A 27 5.47 -11.84 4.55
CA ALA A 27 6.25 -11.02 3.61
C ALA A 27 6.93 -9.82 4.29
N ALA A 28 6.33 -9.24 5.33
CA ALA A 28 6.90 -8.13 6.09
C ALA A 28 7.94 -8.58 7.14
N THR A 29 7.85 -9.80 7.67
CA THR A 29 8.80 -10.37 8.62
C THR A 29 10.15 -10.67 7.98
N VAL A 30 10.17 -11.16 6.72
CA VAL A 30 11.41 -11.53 6.02
C VAL A 30 12.41 -10.35 5.93
N PRO A 31 12.04 -9.14 5.48
CA PRO A 31 12.94 -7.98 5.48
C PRO A 31 13.53 -7.65 6.86
N VAL A 32 12.73 -7.77 7.93
CA VAL A 32 13.18 -7.48 9.31
C VAL A 32 14.25 -8.45 9.77
N LEU A 33 14.10 -9.73 9.43
CA LEU A 33 15.06 -10.78 9.80
C LEU A 33 16.35 -10.72 8.97
N VAL A 34 16.23 -10.43 7.67
CA VAL A 34 17.37 -10.46 6.74
C VAL A 34 18.25 -9.22 6.83
N ALA A 35 17.64 -8.04 6.97
CA ALA A 35 18.34 -6.77 6.98
C ALA A 35 17.80 -5.89 8.11
N PRO A 36 18.10 -6.19 9.38
CA PRO A 36 17.56 -5.46 10.52
C PRO A 36 17.92 -3.97 10.47
N GLY A 37 16.97 -3.14 10.91
CA GLY A 37 17.11 -1.69 10.94
C GLY A 37 16.69 -0.99 9.64
N VAL A 38 16.93 0.32 9.59
CA VAL A 38 16.50 1.18 8.49
C VAL A 38 17.64 1.30 7.48
N ASN A 39 17.59 0.45 6.45
CA ASN A 39 18.62 0.38 5.41
C ASN A 39 17.99 0.23 4.00
N PRO A 40 18.74 0.57 2.93
CA PRO A 40 18.26 0.47 1.55
C PRO A 40 17.81 -0.93 1.13
N VAL A 41 18.49 -1.96 1.65
CA VAL A 41 18.21 -3.37 1.34
C VAL A 41 16.84 -3.78 1.88
N ALA A 42 16.53 -3.39 3.12
CA ALA A 42 15.22 -3.59 3.72
C ALA A 42 14.13 -2.93 2.87
N GLY A 43 14.33 -1.68 2.42
CA GLY A 43 13.40 -1.00 1.53
C GLY A 43 13.12 -1.75 0.22
N ALA A 44 14.15 -2.29 -0.41
CA ALA A 44 14.02 -3.11 -1.62
C ALA A 44 13.30 -4.45 -1.33
N LEU A 45 13.61 -5.11 -0.21
CA LEU A 45 12.94 -6.34 0.21
C LEU A 45 11.46 -6.11 0.52
N TYR A 46 11.10 -5.01 1.18
CA TYR A 46 9.71 -4.60 1.39
C TYR A 46 8.99 -4.39 0.06
N ALA A 47 9.60 -3.69 -0.89
CA ALA A 47 9.01 -3.49 -2.21
C ALA A 47 8.84 -4.81 -2.98
N LEU A 48 9.79 -5.74 -2.84
CA LEU A 48 9.76 -7.02 -3.52
C LEU A 48 8.72 -7.99 -2.93
N LEU A 49 8.57 -8.04 -1.61
CA LEU A 49 7.78 -9.05 -0.91
C LEU A 49 6.41 -8.53 -0.48
N VAL A 50 6.35 -7.35 0.14
CA VAL A 50 5.11 -6.82 0.72
C VAL A 50 4.20 -6.24 -0.35
N ALA A 51 4.74 -5.59 -1.39
CA ALA A 51 3.91 -4.98 -2.41
C ALA A 51 3.04 -5.98 -3.20
N PRO A 52 3.57 -7.15 -3.67
CA PRO A 52 2.73 -8.17 -4.28
C PRO A 52 1.62 -8.67 -3.37
N ALA A 53 1.95 -8.97 -2.09
CA ALA A 53 0.97 -9.44 -1.10
C ALA A 53 -0.13 -8.41 -0.85
N ALA A 54 0.25 -7.14 -0.64
CA ALA A 54 -0.67 -6.02 -0.44
C ALA A 54 -1.56 -5.78 -1.67
N THR A 55 -1.01 -5.89 -2.89
CA THR A 55 -1.75 -5.73 -4.14
C THR A 55 -2.76 -6.85 -4.34
N ALA A 56 -2.36 -8.10 -4.07
CA ALA A 56 -3.26 -9.25 -4.15
C ALA A 56 -4.39 -9.17 -3.10
N LEU A 57 -4.08 -8.67 -1.89
CA LEU A 57 -5.07 -8.40 -0.85
C LEU A 57 -6.05 -7.30 -1.28
N ALA A 58 -5.56 -6.19 -1.83
CA ALA A 58 -6.41 -5.11 -2.35
C ALA A 58 -7.32 -5.56 -3.51
N ASP A 59 -6.81 -6.38 -4.43
CA ASP A 59 -7.61 -6.99 -5.50
C ASP A 59 -8.67 -7.96 -4.94
N THR A 60 -8.33 -8.67 -3.87
CA THR A 60 -9.26 -9.57 -3.16
C THR A 60 -10.41 -8.77 -2.55
N VAL A 61 -10.11 -7.69 -1.83
CA VAL A 61 -11.09 -6.77 -1.25
C VAL A 61 -11.96 -6.12 -2.34
N THR A 62 -11.36 -5.69 -3.44
CA THR A 62 -12.09 -5.09 -4.58
C THR A 62 -13.11 -6.10 -5.15
N ARG A 63 -12.71 -7.37 -5.29
CA ARG A 63 -13.64 -8.42 -5.74
C ARG A 63 -14.70 -8.77 -4.72
N ILE A 64 -14.40 -8.76 -3.42
CA ILE A 64 -15.42 -8.98 -2.38
C ILE A 64 -16.55 -7.96 -2.52
N GLY A 65 -16.25 -6.68 -2.73
CA GLY A 65 -17.33 -5.71 -2.91
C GLY A 65 -17.95 -5.67 -4.32
N GLY A 66 -17.33 -6.30 -5.32
CA GLY A 66 -17.88 -6.45 -6.67
C GLY A 66 -18.75 -7.70 -6.82
N THR A 67 -18.18 -8.89 -6.57
CA THR A 67 -18.80 -10.21 -6.79
C THR A 67 -19.22 -10.92 -5.50
N GLY A 68 -18.89 -10.39 -4.32
CA GLY A 68 -19.25 -11.01 -3.03
C GLY A 68 -18.44 -12.26 -2.65
N ARG A 69 -17.50 -12.69 -3.49
CA ARG A 69 -16.79 -13.97 -3.34
C ARG A 69 -15.28 -13.82 -3.58
N ALA A 70 -14.50 -14.37 -2.66
CA ALA A 70 -13.05 -14.50 -2.73
C ALA A 70 -12.64 -15.88 -2.18
N THR A 71 -11.68 -16.53 -2.85
CA THR A 71 -11.16 -17.84 -2.43
C THR A 71 -9.66 -17.74 -2.19
N VAL A 72 -9.13 -18.58 -1.30
CA VAL A 72 -7.68 -18.65 -1.00
C VAL A 72 -6.88 -19.00 -2.26
N ARG A 73 -7.36 -19.96 -3.06
CA ARG A 73 -6.77 -20.30 -4.36
C ARG A 73 -6.79 -19.11 -5.33
N GLY A 74 -7.87 -18.34 -5.31
CA GLY A 74 -7.98 -17.10 -6.08
C GLY A 74 -6.96 -16.05 -5.66
N PHE A 75 -6.71 -15.90 -4.36
CA PHE A 75 -5.67 -15.02 -3.82
C PHE A 75 -4.28 -15.45 -4.29
N ALA A 76 -3.92 -16.74 -4.14
CA ALA A 76 -2.60 -17.25 -4.56
C ALA A 76 -2.35 -17.03 -6.07
N ALA A 77 -3.34 -17.33 -6.92
CA ALA A 77 -3.23 -17.09 -8.36
C ALA A 77 -3.05 -15.60 -8.70
N ARG A 78 -3.68 -14.69 -7.94
CA ARG A 78 -3.53 -13.24 -8.12
C ARG A 78 -2.18 -12.74 -7.64
N LEU A 79 -1.68 -13.29 -6.54
CA LEU A 79 -0.36 -12.95 -6.01
C LEU A 79 0.70 -13.18 -7.07
N VAL A 80 0.73 -14.36 -7.68
CA VAL A 80 1.69 -14.70 -8.75
C VAL A 80 1.47 -13.80 -9.98
N ARG A 81 0.22 -13.62 -10.42
CA ARG A 81 -0.10 -12.82 -11.61
C ARG A 81 0.25 -11.34 -11.47
N LEU A 82 0.00 -10.75 -10.30
CA LEU A 82 0.19 -9.32 -10.03
C LEU A 82 1.59 -9.01 -9.52
N TRP A 83 2.41 -10.02 -9.21
CA TRP A 83 3.76 -9.86 -8.70
C TRP A 83 4.62 -8.89 -9.51
N PRO A 84 4.87 -9.09 -10.82
CA PRO A 84 5.77 -8.22 -11.57
C PRO A 84 5.24 -6.78 -11.67
N PHE A 85 3.92 -6.62 -11.71
CA PHE A 85 3.29 -5.30 -11.69
C PHE A 85 3.52 -4.60 -10.34
N ALA A 86 3.21 -5.28 -9.24
CA ALA A 86 3.30 -4.72 -7.90
C ALA A 86 4.73 -4.31 -7.55
N VAL A 87 5.72 -5.15 -7.85
CA VAL A 87 7.14 -4.84 -7.65
C VAL A 87 7.54 -3.58 -8.42
N ARG A 88 7.18 -3.49 -9.71
CA ARG A 88 7.50 -2.32 -10.54
C ARG A 88 6.93 -1.02 -9.97
N GLN A 89 5.70 -1.05 -9.45
CA GLN A 89 5.10 0.15 -8.85
C GLN A 89 5.71 0.46 -7.47
N ALA A 90 6.04 -0.55 -6.67
CA ALA A 90 6.62 -0.35 -5.35
C ALA A 90 8.07 0.14 -5.37
N LEU A 91 8.80 -0.07 -6.47
CA LEU A 91 10.13 0.50 -6.65
C LEU A 91 10.14 2.02 -6.58
N VAL A 92 9.07 2.71 -7.03
CA VAL A 92 9.00 4.17 -7.02
C VAL A 92 9.11 4.76 -5.60
N PRO A 93 8.21 4.40 -4.64
CA PRO A 93 8.35 4.87 -3.26
C PRO A 93 9.58 4.28 -2.56
N ALA A 94 10.04 3.08 -2.93
CA ALA A 94 11.24 2.49 -2.34
C ALA A 94 12.51 3.29 -2.68
N VAL A 95 12.66 3.70 -3.95
CA VAL A 95 13.77 4.57 -4.38
C VAL A 95 13.71 5.92 -3.67
N ALA A 96 12.53 6.54 -3.58
CA ALA A 96 12.36 7.79 -2.84
C ALA A 96 12.77 7.64 -1.36
N ALA A 97 12.33 6.57 -0.70
CA ALA A 97 12.69 6.27 0.68
C ALA A 97 14.19 6.01 0.85
N VAL A 98 14.83 5.27 -0.06
CA VAL A 98 16.28 5.01 -0.03
C VAL A 98 17.06 6.32 -0.16
N LEU A 99 16.65 7.21 -1.08
CA LEU A 99 17.28 8.53 -1.25
C LEU A 99 17.10 9.40 0.00
N LEU A 100 15.92 9.37 0.62
CA LEU A 100 15.67 10.06 1.89
C LEU A 100 16.59 9.55 3.00
N LEU A 101 16.73 8.23 3.15
CA LEU A 101 17.61 7.63 4.15
C LEU A 101 19.08 7.99 3.91
N ALA A 102 19.52 8.01 2.65
CA ALA A 102 20.87 8.44 2.29
C ALA A 102 21.08 9.93 2.65
N ALA A 103 20.15 10.80 2.26
CA ALA A 103 20.21 12.23 2.55
C ALA A 103 20.23 12.50 4.06
N LEU A 104 19.39 11.80 4.83
CA LEU A 104 19.36 11.89 6.30
C LEU A 104 20.68 11.45 6.90
N ARG A 105 21.27 10.33 6.46
CA ARG A 105 22.57 9.86 6.98
C ARG A 105 23.68 10.88 6.76
N VAL A 106 23.78 11.44 5.55
CA VAL A 106 24.80 12.45 5.24
C VAL A 106 24.57 13.73 6.04
N TRP A 107 23.30 14.15 6.19
CA TRP A 107 22.96 15.32 7.00
C TRP A 107 23.31 15.13 8.48
N THR A 108 22.97 13.97 9.08
CA THR A 108 23.30 13.67 10.47
C THR A 108 24.80 13.54 10.71
N ALA A 109 25.57 13.09 9.71
CA ALA A 109 27.01 12.94 9.81
C ALA A 109 27.76 14.27 9.68
N THR A 110 27.26 15.21 8.86
CA THR A 110 27.95 16.47 8.54
C THR A 110 27.41 17.68 9.28
N GLY A 111 26.15 17.65 9.74
CA GLY A 111 25.45 18.81 10.32
C GLY A 111 25.20 19.95 9.32
N SER A 112 25.47 19.76 8.03
CA SER A 112 25.44 20.84 7.04
C SER A 112 24.02 21.27 6.69
N MET A 113 23.70 22.56 6.90
CA MET A 113 22.41 23.14 6.51
C MET A 113 22.16 23.11 4.99
N LEU A 114 23.21 23.02 4.17
CA LEU A 114 23.10 22.92 2.72
C LEU A 114 22.41 21.63 2.25
N LEU A 115 22.32 20.61 3.11
CA LEU A 115 21.65 19.33 2.81
C LEU A 115 20.16 19.33 3.14
N LEU A 116 19.65 20.33 3.87
CA LEU A 116 18.24 20.44 4.23
C LEU A 116 17.31 20.43 3.01
N PRO A 117 17.59 21.15 1.89
CA PRO A 117 16.75 21.08 0.70
C PRO A 117 16.65 19.66 0.12
N SER A 118 17.75 18.90 0.11
CA SER A 118 17.77 17.52 -0.38
C SER A 118 16.94 16.59 0.50
N VAL A 119 17.05 16.75 1.83
CA VAL A 119 16.22 16.01 2.80
C VAL A 119 14.75 16.38 2.64
N ALA A 120 14.43 17.66 2.49
CA ALA A 120 13.06 18.13 2.31
C ALA A 120 12.44 17.60 1.01
N LEU A 121 13.17 17.65 -0.11
CA LEU A 121 12.69 17.16 -1.41
C LEU A 121 12.48 15.66 -1.43
N THR A 122 13.45 14.88 -0.93
CA THR A 122 13.32 13.41 -0.85
C THR A 122 12.25 12.99 0.18
N GLY A 123 12.09 13.74 1.26
CA GLY A 123 11.04 13.58 2.25
C GLY A 123 9.66 13.80 1.65
N ALA A 124 9.44 14.95 0.99
CA ALA A 124 8.20 15.27 0.31
C ALA A 124 7.87 14.25 -0.78
N ALA A 125 8.86 13.85 -1.59
CA ALA A 125 8.69 12.81 -2.59
C ALA A 125 8.26 11.47 -1.98
N THR A 126 8.86 11.07 -0.86
CA THR A 126 8.49 9.83 -0.15
C THR A 126 7.07 9.90 0.41
N VAL A 127 6.73 11.00 1.09
CA VAL A 127 5.41 11.22 1.70
C VAL A 127 4.30 11.24 0.64
N LEU A 128 4.57 11.75 -0.57
CA LEU A 128 3.62 11.73 -1.69
C LEU A 128 3.59 10.37 -2.41
N ALA A 129 4.75 9.73 -2.59
CA ALA A 129 4.87 8.48 -3.32
C ALA A 129 4.20 7.31 -2.61
N VAL A 130 4.21 7.27 -1.27
CA VAL A 130 3.58 6.19 -0.48
C VAL A 130 2.05 6.09 -0.72
N PRO A 131 1.24 7.15 -0.48
CA PRO A 131 -0.20 7.08 -0.74
C PRO A 131 -0.50 6.96 -2.25
N ALA A 132 0.31 7.57 -3.11
CA ALA A 132 0.16 7.41 -4.56
C ALA A 132 0.42 5.97 -5.01
N ALA A 133 1.42 5.29 -4.45
CA ALA A 133 1.68 3.88 -4.71
C ALA A 133 0.52 3.01 -4.25
N MET A 134 -0.01 3.25 -3.05
CA MET A 134 -1.19 2.54 -2.55
C MET A 134 -2.38 2.68 -3.52
N ALA A 135 -2.67 3.90 -3.98
CA ALA A 135 -3.71 4.13 -4.97
C ALA A 135 -3.38 3.47 -6.33
N ALA A 136 -2.14 3.55 -6.81
CA ALA A 136 -1.70 2.97 -8.08
C ALA A 136 -1.79 1.43 -8.08
N LEU A 137 -1.44 0.77 -6.97
CA LEU A 137 -1.56 -0.68 -6.84
C LEU A 137 -3.03 -1.12 -6.91
N ILE A 138 -3.92 -0.44 -6.19
CA ILE A 138 -5.36 -0.72 -6.20
C ILE A 138 -5.96 -0.47 -7.60
N LEU A 139 -5.68 0.69 -8.19
CA LEU A 139 -6.19 1.06 -9.51
C LEU A 139 -5.65 0.16 -10.62
N GLY A 140 -4.36 -0.15 -10.61
CA GLY A 140 -3.74 -0.96 -11.66
C GLY A 140 -4.18 -2.42 -11.60
N ALA A 141 -4.45 -2.95 -10.40
CA ALA A 141 -5.07 -4.27 -10.25
C ALA A 141 -6.50 -4.30 -10.80
N ALA A 142 -7.29 -3.25 -10.55
CA ALA A 142 -8.68 -3.15 -10.99
C ALA A 142 -8.86 -2.74 -12.47
N ARG A 143 -7.96 -1.93 -13.01
CA ARG A 143 -8.04 -1.32 -14.35
C ARG A 143 -6.73 -1.55 -15.11
N PRO A 144 -6.53 -2.73 -15.73
CA PRO A 144 -5.25 -3.08 -16.38
C PRO A 144 -4.90 -2.19 -17.59
N ALA A 145 -5.84 -1.39 -18.10
CA ALA A 145 -5.63 -0.40 -19.15
C ALA A 145 -4.86 0.85 -18.66
N LEU A 146 -4.90 1.16 -17.36
CA LEU A 146 -4.11 2.24 -16.77
C LEU A 146 -2.71 1.71 -16.43
N ARG A 147 -1.71 2.10 -17.22
CA ARG A 147 -0.30 1.68 -17.02
C ARG A 147 0.67 2.85 -17.02
N GLY A 148 1.85 2.62 -16.46
CA GLY A 148 2.98 3.55 -16.49
C GLY A 148 2.62 4.93 -15.95
N ARG A 149 3.00 5.97 -16.68
CA ARG A 149 2.79 7.38 -16.29
C ARG A 149 1.31 7.73 -16.06
N ARG A 150 0.39 7.20 -16.88
CA ARG A 150 -1.05 7.50 -16.74
C ARG A 150 -1.63 6.98 -15.43
N LEU A 151 -1.16 5.80 -14.97
CA LEU A 151 -1.56 5.24 -13.70
C LEU A 151 -1.12 6.13 -12.53
N TRP A 152 0.16 6.55 -12.53
CA TRP A 152 0.71 7.41 -11.48
C TRP A 152 0.07 8.79 -11.43
N VAL A 153 -0.15 9.43 -12.59
CA VAL A 153 -0.82 10.73 -12.65
C VAL A 153 -2.25 10.61 -12.10
N THR A 154 -2.99 9.57 -12.48
CA THR A 154 -4.33 9.32 -11.95
C THR A 154 -4.30 9.06 -10.44
N ALA A 155 -3.37 8.24 -9.97
CA ALA A 155 -3.22 7.91 -8.55
C ALA A 155 -2.89 9.16 -7.72
N LEU A 156 -1.92 9.97 -8.16
CA LEU A 156 -1.58 11.26 -7.55
C LEU A 156 -2.76 12.23 -7.58
N HIS A 157 -3.50 12.28 -8.68
CA HIS A 157 -4.69 13.12 -8.79
C HIS A 157 -5.77 12.73 -7.76
N LEU A 158 -6.02 11.43 -7.55
CA LEU A 158 -6.96 10.96 -6.53
C LEU A 158 -6.49 11.32 -5.12
N VAL A 159 -5.20 11.10 -4.81
CA VAL A 159 -4.63 11.43 -3.51
C VAL A 159 -4.70 12.94 -3.25
N ALA A 160 -4.35 13.76 -4.24
CA ALA A 160 -4.38 15.21 -4.14
C ALA A 160 -5.79 15.77 -3.90
N ARG A 161 -6.83 15.16 -4.50
CA ARG A 161 -8.22 15.61 -4.29
C ARG A 161 -8.76 15.28 -2.91
N ARG A 162 -8.36 14.15 -2.30
CA ARG A 162 -8.92 13.67 -1.02
C ARG A 162 -7.83 13.08 -0.11
N PRO A 163 -6.82 13.86 0.32
CA PRO A 163 -5.65 13.34 1.04
C PRO A 163 -6.03 12.66 2.36
N VAL A 164 -7.05 13.20 3.05
CA VAL A 164 -7.56 12.67 4.34
C VAL A 164 -7.98 11.21 4.25
N ARG A 165 -8.56 10.77 3.12
CA ARG A 165 -9.04 9.39 2.95
C ARG A 165 -7.88 8.40 2.86
N PHE A 166 -6.78 8.79 2.22
CA PHE A 166 -5.57 7.96 2.12
C PHE A 166 -4.76 8.00 3.42
N ALA A 167 -4.72 9.15 4.09
CA ALA A 167 -4.11 9.30 5.41
C ALA A 167 -4.78 8.36 6.43
N ALA A 168 -6.10 8.17 6.39
CA ALA A 168 -6.80 7.25 7.29
C ALA A 168 -6.27 5.80 7.21
N ALA A 169 -6.01 5.29 6.00
CA ALA A 169 -5.44 3.96 5.83
C ALA A 169 -4.00 3.88 6.36
N LEU A 170 -3.17 4.91 6.12
CA LEU A 170 -1.81 4.98 6.63
C LEU A 170 -1.78 5.08 8.17
N CYS A 171 -2.62 5.93 8.75
CA CYS A 171 -2.78 6.03 10.20
C CYS A 171 -3.22 4.70 10.81
N LEU A 172 -4.13 3.96 10.17
CA LEU A 172 -4.53 2.64 10.64
C LEU A 172 -3.34 1.67 10.67
N VAL A 173 -2.54 1.63 9.61
CA VAL A 173 -1.32 0.79 9.56
C VAL A 173 -0.34 1.19 10.65
N LEU A 174 -0.05 2.49 10.80
CA LEU A 174 0.88 2.98 11.83
C LEU A 174 0.41 2.68 13.24
N LEU A 175 -0.86 2.97 13.54
CA LEU A 175 -1.48 2.66 14.84
C LEU A 175 -1.51 1.16 15.13
N GLY A 176 -1.77 0.34 14.12
CA GLY A 176 -1.76 -1.10 14.29
C GLY A 176 -0.36 -1.69 14.50
N VAL A 177 0.66 -1.16 13.81
CA VAL A 177 2.06 -1.52 14.06
C VAL A 177 2.47 -1.10 15.47
N TRP A 178 2.11 0.12 15.88
CA TRP A 178 2.35 0.60 17.25
C TRP A 178 1.66 -0.27 18.30
N ALA A 179 0.36 -0.54 18.14
CA ALA A 179 -0.40 -1.39 19.05
C ALA A 179 0.16 -2.82 19.12
N ALA A 180 0.60 -3.38 18.00
CA ALA A 180 1.24 -4.69 17.98
C ALA A 180 2.58 -4.71 18.73
N ALA A 181 3.39 -3.67 18.59
CA ALA A 181 4.65 -3.53 19.32
C ALA A 181 4.43 -3.33 20.82
N SER A 182 3.34 -2.66 21.22
CA SER A 182 3.05 -2.39 22.63
C SER A 182 2.32 -3.52 23.34
N TRP A 183 1.42 -4.24 22.68
CA TRP A 183 0.49 -5.17 23.34
C TRP A 183 0.71 -6.63 22.93
N SER A 184 0.56 -6.96 21.64
CA SER A 184 0.69 -8.33 21.16
C SER A 184 0.94 -8.41 19.65
N ALA A 185 1.89 -9.27 19.26
CA ALA A 185 2.19 -9.57 17.86
C ALA A 185 0.99 -10.13 17.07
N SER A 186 0.04 -10.78 17.75
CA SER A 186 -1.18 -11.32 17.13
C SER A 186 -2.04 -10.23 16.47
N LEU A 187 -1.94 -8.97 16.92
CA LEU A 187 -2.63 -7.83 16.31
C LEU A 187 -2.14 -7.54 14.88
N LEU A 188 -0.89 -7.89 14.55
CA LEU A 188 -0.36 -7.72 13.19
C LEU A 188 -1.14 -8.56 12.18
N LEU A 189 -1.62 -9.75 12.56
CA LEU A 189 -2.37 -10.61 11.65
C LEU A 189 -3.74 -10.05 11.29
N LEU A 190 -4.33 -9.24 12.18
CA LEU A 190 -5.65 -8.64 11.95
C LEU A 190 -5.56 -7.32 11.18
N LEU A 191 -4.40 -6.67 11.11
CA LEU A 191 -4.27 -5.31 10.60
C LEU A 191 -4.32 -5.14 9.06
N PRO A 192 -3.69 -6.01 8.23
CA PRO A 192 -3.61 -5.80 6.79
C PRO A 192 -4.96 -5.75 6.09
N ALA A 193 -5.90 -6.64 6.46
CA ALA A 193 -7.21 -6.70 5.82
C ALA A 193 -8.07 -5.43 6.06
N PRO A 194 -8.25 -4.94 7.30
CA PRO A 194 -8.88 -3.65 7.58
C PRO A 194 -8.22 -2.48 6.86
N ALA A 195 -6.88 -2.40 6.86
CA ALA A 195 -6.16 -1.35 6.16
C ALA A 195 -6.44 -1.38 4.65
N ALA A 196 -6.42 -2.56 4.05
CA ALA A 196 -6.75 -2.75 2.64
C ALA A 196 -8.21 -2.39 2.34
N ILE A 197 -9.15 -2.72 3.23
CA ILE A 197 -10.56 -2.32 3.12
C ILE A 197 -10.69 -0.80 3.09
N VAL A 198 -10.08 -0.08 4.03
CA VAL A 198 -10.12 1.38 4.09
C VAL A 198 -9.47 2.00 2.86
N ALA A 199 -8.31 1.49 2.43
CA ALA A 199 -7.60 1.98 1.25
C ALA A 199 -8.41 1.78 -0.05
N VAL A 200 -9.00 0.60 -0.25
CA VAL A 200 -9.84 0.29 -1.41
C VAL A 200 -11.10 1.16 -1.38
N ALA A 201 -11.74 1.33 -0.23
CA ALA A 201 -12.88 2.23 -0.08
C ALA A 201 -12.50 3.68 -0.40
N ALA A 202 -11.34 4.16 0.06
CA ALA A 202 -10.83 5.50 -0.25
C ALA A 202 -10.66 5.72 -1.77
N VAL A 203 -10.08 4.76 -2.48
CA VAL A 203 -9.92 4.84 -3.94
C VAL A 203 -11.27 4.89 -4.65
N TRP A 204 -12.19 3.97 -4.35
CA TRP A 204 -13.46 3.88 -5.08
C TRP A 204 -14.47 4.99 -4.75
N THR A 205 -14.48 5.48 -3.51
CA THR A 205 -15.31 6.64 -3.14
C THR A 205 -14.79 7.91 -3.80
N THR A 206 -13.47 8.09 -3.88
CA THR A 206 -12.88 9.26 -4.55
C THR A 206 -13.05 9.18 -6.06
N ALA A 207 -12.91 8.00 -6.66
CA ALA A 207 -13.13 7.80 -8.09
C ALA A 207 -14.60 8.01 -8.51
N ALA A 208 -15.56 7.71 -7.63
CA ALA A 208 -16.99 7.92 -7.90
C ALA A 208 -17.41 9.40 -7.87
N GLU A 209 -16.65 10.26 -7.19
CA GLU A 209 -16.89 11.71 -7.11
C GLU A 209 -16.28 12.50 -8.28
N LEU A 210 -15.50 11.84 -9.16
CA LEU A 210 -14.94 12.51 -10.32
C LEU A 210 -16.04 12.77 -11.35
N PRO A 211 -16.20 14.02 -11.85
CA PRO A 211 -17.17 14.32 -12.89
C PRO A 211 -16.88 13.45 -14.11
N THR A 212 -17.88 12.71 -14.58
CA THR A 212 -17.81 12.04 -15.88
C THR A 212 -17.72 13.13 -16.94
N PRO A 213 -16.71 13.14 -17.81
CA PRO A 213 -16.67 14.08 -18.92
C PRO A 213 -17.93 13.85 -19.77
N HIS A 214 -18.80 14.86 -19.83
CA HIS A 214 -19.89 14.89 -20.79
C HIS A 214 -19.25 14.98 -22.18
N HIS A 215 -19.22 13.86 -22.89
CA HIS A 215 -18.91 13.79 -24.31
C HIS A 215 -20.23 13.73 -25.08
#